data_AF-A0A0J8VH71-F1
#
_entry.id   AF-A0A0J8VH71-F1
#
_cell.length_a   1.000
_cell.length_b   1.000
_cell.length_c   1.000
_cell.angle_alpha   90.00
_cell.angle_beta   90.00
_cell.angle_gamma   90.00
#
_symmetry.space_group_name_H-M   'P 1'
#
loop_
_entity.id
_entity.type
_entity.pdbx_description
1 polymer ?
#
loop_
_entity_poly.entity_id
_entity_poly.type
_entity_poly.pdbx_seq_one_letter_code
_entity_poly.pdbx_strand_id
1 'polypeptide(L)'
;MSLKITTQRVDTWKKRIQRDELKGSTYFCQQGGKVWVSASADHQAICFKVLGKDSGTSSLESYLRWDDVSSVDLVELLFQIEFTKQ
;
A
#
# COMPACT_ATOMS: atom_id res chain seq x y z
N MET A 1 -12.15 11.87 -8.25
CA MET A 1 -10.84 11.78 -7.57
C MET A 1 -11.12 11.70 -6.08
N SER A 2 -10.95 10.53 -5.51
CA SER A 2 -10.96 10.37 -4.06
C SER A 2 -10.23 9.09 -3.72
N LEU A 3 -9.25 9.19 -2.83
CA LEU A 3 -8.72 8.04 -2.14
C LEU A 3 -9.85 7.32 -1.38
N LYS A 4 -10.00 6.03 -1.64
CA LYS A 4 -10.97 5.13 -1.02
C LYS A 4 -10.24 4.16 -0.12
N ILE A 5 -10.57 4.19 1.17
CA ILE A 5 -10.08 3.21 2.15
C ILE A 5 -11.22 2.25 2.47
N THR A 6 -10.98 0.96 2.26
CA THR A 6 -11.94 -0.10 2.56
C THR A 6 -11.26 -1.19 3.37
N THR A 7 -12.04 -1.97 4.11
CA THR A 7 -11.55 -3.13 4.88
C THR A 7 -12.42 -4.34 4.53
N GLN A 8 -11.81 -5.51 4.47
CA GLN A 8 -12.56 -6.75 4.24
C GLN A 8 -13.16 -7.26 5.56
N ARG A 9 -14.30 -7.96 5.48
CA ARG A 9 -14.96 -8.52 6.69
C ARG A 9 -14.11 -9.59 7.38
N VAL A 10 -13.36 -10.37 6.62
CA VAL A 10 -12.54 -11.50 7.13
C VAL A 10 -11.16 -11.04 7.59
N ASP A 11 -10.52 -10.18 6.81
CA ASP A 11 -9.17 -9.69 7.09
C ASP A 11 -9.24 -8.25 7.59
N THR A 12 -9.73 -8.05 8.81
CA THR A 12 -9.85 -6.72 9.43
C THR A 12 -8.48 -6.08 9.70
N TRP A 13 -7.43 -6.90 9.70
CA TRP A 13 -6.03 -6.49 9.83
C TRP A 13 -5.50 -5.77 8.57
N LYS A 14 -6.13 -5.92 7.39
CA LYS A 14 -5.71 -5.28 6.13
C LYS A 14 -6.68 -4.19 5.67
N LYS A 15 -6.15 -3.01 5.37
CA LYS A 15 -6.90 -1.85 4.85
C LYS A 15 -6.50 -1.67 3.40
N ARG A 16 -7.45 -1.79 2.49
CA ARG A 16 -7.25 -1.58 1.06
C ARG A 16 -7.42 -0.10 0.73
N ILE A 17 -6.40 0.48 0.14
CA ILE A 17 -6.35 1.86 -0.35
C ILE A 17 -6.37 1.83 -1.88
N GLN A 18 -7.31 2.55 -2.45
CA GLN A 18 -7.50 2.67 -3.90
C GLN A 18 -7.75 4.12 -4.27
N ARG A 19 -7.47 4.46 -5.53
CA ARG A 19 -7.90 5.72 -6.13
C ARG A 19 -8.37 5.42 -7.55
N ASP A 20 -9.46 6.06 -7.95
CA ASP A 20 -10.17 5.72 -9.20
C ASP A 20 -9.30 5.84 -10.47
N GLU A 21 -8.26 6.67 -10.44
CA GLU A 21 -7.35 6.93 -11.56
C GLU A 21 -6.06 6.11 -11.50
N LEU A 22 -5.91 5.21 -10.53
CA LEU A 22 -4.75 4.32 -10.39
C LEU A 22 -5.21 2.88 -10.53
N LYS A 23 -4.51 2.11 -11.37
CA LYS A 23 -4.72 0.67 -11.47
C LYS A 23 -4.12 -0.02 -10.25
N GLY A 24 -4.82 -1.03 -9.76
CA GLY A 24 -4.37 -1.83 -8.62
C GLY A 24 -4.84 -1.29 -7.28
N SER A 25 -4.04 -1.56 -6.24
CA SER A 25 -4.33 -1.13 -4.88
C SER A 25 -3.09 -1.23 -3.98
N THR A 26 -3.06 -0.41 -2.94
CA THR A 26 -2.14 -0.54 -1.80
C THR A 26 -2.89 -1.17 -0.63
N TYR A 27 -2.26 -2.05 0.13
CA TYR A 27 -2.79 -2.59 1.38
C TYR A 27 -1.89 -2.19 2.53
N PHE A 28 -2.48 -1.56 3.54
CA PHE A 28 -1.83 -1.38 4.83
C PHE A 28 -2.22 -2.55 5.73
N CYS A 29 -1.22 -3.29 6.16
CA CYS A 29 -1.41 -4.49 6.95
C CYS A 29 -0.77 -4.30 8.33
N GLN A 30 -1.51 -4.65 9.38
CA GLN A 30 -1.03 -4.60 10.75
C GLN A 30 -1.47 -5.84 11.52
N GLN A 31 -0.51 -6.64 11.96
CA GLN A 31 -0.78 -7.85 12.76
C GLN A 31 0.44 -8.23 13.60
N GLY A 32 0.22 -8.70 14.83
CA GLY A 32 1.30 -9.21 15.69
C GLY A 32 2.38 -8.16 16.01
N GLY A 33 2.01 -6.88 16.11
CA GLY A 33 2.94 -5.77 16.33
C GLY A 33 3.76 -5.35 15.11
N LYS A 34 3.56 -6.00 13.96
CA LYS A 34 4.24 -5.68 12.71
C LYS A 34 3.33 -4.90 11.78
N VAL A 35 3.94 -4.01 11.01
CA VAL A 35 3.28 -3.19 9.98
C VAL A 35 4.00 -3.43 8.67
N TRP A 36 3.23 -3.71 7.61
CA TRP A 36 3.77 -3.88 6.28
C TRP A 36 2.79 -3.34 5.24
N VAL A 37 3.33 -3.02 4.07
CA VAL A 37 2.57 -2.54 2.92
C VAL A 37 2.70 -3.56 1.79
N SER A 38 1.62 -3.80 1.06
CA SER A 38 1.70 -4.47 -0.24
C SER A 38 1.00 -3.68 -1.32
N ALA A 39 1.54 -3.70 -2.53
CA ALA A 39 0.99 -2.92 -3.64
C ALA A 39 1.06 -3.65 -4.98
N SER A 40 0.12 -3.34 -5.86
CA SER A 40 0.05 -3.86 -7.23
C SER A 40 -0.08 -2.74 -8.26
N ALA A 41 0.36 -3.01 -9.50
CA ALA A 41 0.26 -2.12 -10.64
C ALA A 41 0.81 -0.70 -10.33
N ASP A 42 0.06 0.36 -10.62
CA ASP A 42 0.54 1.74 -10.51
C ASP A 42 0.97 2.10 -9.08
N HIS A 43 0.32 1.46 -8.09
CA HIS A 43 0.64 1.66 -6.69
C HIS A 43 2.05 1.15 -6.31
N GLN A 44 2.65 0.24 -7.07
CA GLN A 44 4.01 -0.25 -6.82
C GLN A 44 5.04 0.87 -6.97
N ALA A 45 4.94 1.67 -8.03
CA ALA A 45 5.85 2.78 -8.28
C ALA A 45 5.74 3.86 -7.21
N ILE A 46 4.52 4.14 -6.74
CA ILE A 46 4.28 5.10 -5.64
C ILE A 46 4.89 4.58 -4.34
N CYS A 47 4.67 3.30 -4.00
CA CYS A 47 5.27 2.69 -2.82
C CYS A 47 6.80 2.67 -2.93
N PHE A 48 7.37 2.39 -4.10
CA PHE A 48 8.82 2.43 -4.29
C PHE A 48 9.39 3.84 -4.09
N LYS A 49 8.70 4.87 -4.56
CA LYS A 49 9.10 6.27 -4.38
C LYS A 49 9.15 6.69 -2.90
N VAL A 50 8.19 6.22 -2.10
CA VAL A 50 8.06 6.61 -0.68
C VAL A 50 8.85 5.69 0.24
N LEU A 51 8.73 4.39 0.06
CA LEU A 51 9.26 3.34 0.95
C LEU A 51 10.61 2.79 0.48
N GLY A 52 11.07 3.15 -0.72
CA GLY A 52 12.27 2.59 -1.32
C GLY A 52 12.08 1.18 -1.87
N LYS A 53 13.15 0.39 -1.85
CA LYS A 53 13.14 -0.97 -2.41
C LYS A 53 12.24 -1.91 -1.60
N ASP A 54 11.48 -2.74 -2.29
CA ASP A 54 10.64 -3.76 -1.67
C ASP A 54 11.47 -4.86 -0.98
N SER A 55 10.83 -5.58 -0.07
CA SER A 55 11.45 -6.63 0.74
C SER A 55 11.66 -7.94 -0.04
N GLY A 56 11.12 -8.08 -1.26
CA GLY A 56 11.21 -9.32 -2.06
C GLY A 56 10.37 -10.49 -1.54
N THR A 57 9.45 -10.25 -0.60
CA THR A 57 8.73 -11.29 0.19
C THR A 57 7.26 -11.46 -0.21
N SER A 58 6.83 -10.96 -1.37
CA SER A 58 5.43 -11.04 -1.76
C SER A 58 4.98 -12.47 -2.06
N SER A 59 3.80 -12.85 -1.56
CA SER A 59 3.19 -14.16 -1.79
C SER A 59 2.51 -14.28 -3.17
N LEU A 60 2.38 -13.17 -3.90
CA LEU A 60 1.81 -13.10 -5.24
C LEU A 60 2.75 -12.33 -6.16
N GLU A 61 3.05 -12.87 -7.35
CA GLU A 61 3.95 -12.23 -8.32
C GLU A 61 3.49 -10.84 -8.76
N SER A 62 2.17 -10.60 -8.74
CA SER A 62 1.57 -9.31 -9.11
C SER A 62 1.62 -8.25 -7.99
N TYR A 63 2.18 -8.60 -6.83
CA TYR A 63 2.31 -7.69 -5.69
C TYR A 63 3.78 -7.55 -5.27
N LEU A 64 4.13 -6.35 -4.83
CA LEU A 64 5.36 -6.10 -4.07
C LEU A 64 5.00 -5.85 -2.61
N ARG A 65 5.94 -6.11 -1.70
CA ARG A 65 5.75 -6.01 -0.25
C ARG A 65 6.90 -5.23 0.39
N TRP A 66 6.58 -4.34 1.32
CA TRP A 66 7.52 -3.61 2.17
C TRP A 66 7.21 -3.93 3.61
N ASP A 67 8.17 -4.56 4.29
CA ASP A 67 8.11 -4.90 5.70
C ASP A 67 8.63 -3.74 6.59
N ASP A 68 8.27 -3.78 7.87
CA ASP A 68 8.73 -2.85 8.92
C ASP A 68 8.51 -1.35 8.59
N VAL A 69 7.35 -1.04 7.99
CA VAL A 69 7.02 0.31 7.54
C VAL A 69 6.64 1.21 8.72
N SER A 70 7.26 2.39 8.80
CA SER A 70 6.99 3.35 9.89
C SER A 70 5.66 4.08 9.70
N SER A 71 5.09 4.59 10.79
CA SER A 71 3.86 5.39 10.73
C SER A 71 4.03 6.69 9.93
N VAL A 72 5.23 7.28 9.92
CA VAL A 72 5.55 8.48 9.14
C VAL A 72 5.44 8.18 7.64
N ASP A 73 6.01 7.05 7.22
CA ASP A 73 5.99 6.66 5.81
C ASP A 73 4.57 6.32 5.34
N LEU A 74 3.72 5.76 6.20
CA LEU A 74 2.32 5.51 5.88
C LEU A 74 1.53 6.80 5.62
N VAL A 75 1.81 7.86 6.38
CA VAL A 75 1.17 9.17 6.18
C VAL A 75 1.58 9.75 4.84
N GLU A 76 2.89 9.75 4.54
CA GLU A 76 3.39 10.24 3.26
C GLU A 76 2.87 9.40 2.09
N LEU A 77 2.76 8.09 2.27
CA LEU A 77 2.26 7.20 1.23
C LEU A 77 0.78 7.47 0.90
N LEU A 78 -0.07 7.72 1.89
CA LEU A 78 -1.46 8.12 1.65
C LEU A 78 -1.54 9.43 0.86
N PHE A 79 -0.70 10.41 1.25
CA PHE A 79 -0.63 11.69 0.55
C PHE A 79 -0.18 11.49 -0.92
N GLN A 80 0.91 10.76 -1.16
CA GLN A 80 1.38 10.52 -2.52
C GLN A 80 0.38 9.74 -3.36
N ILE A 81 -0.36 8.77 -2.80
CA ILE A 81 -1.43 8.08 -3.54
C ILE A 81 -2.54 9.06 -3.97
N GLU A 82 -2.95 9.97 -3.09
CA GLU A 82 -3.99 10.97 -3.42
C GLU A 82 -3.51 12.00 -4.46
N PHE A 83 -2.23 12.36 -4.48
CA PHE A 83 -1.72 13.44 -5.34
C PHE A 83 -0.94 12.98 -6.58
N THR A 84 -0.59 11.70 -6.70
CA THR A 84 0.10 11.18 -7.89
C THR A 84 -0.78 11.31 -9.13
N LYS A 85 -0.26 11.83 -10.24
CA LYS A 85 -0.96 11.81 -11.53
C LYS A 85 -0.27 10.78 -12.42
N GLN A 86 -1.03 9.95 -13.14
CA GLN A 86 -0.49 9.14 -14.22
C GLN A 86 -0.01 10.04 -15.36
#